data_AF-A0A953B5L0-F1
#
_entry.id   AF-A0A953B5L0-F1
#
_cell.length_a   1.000
_cell.length_b   1.000
_cell.length_c   1.000
_cell.angle_alpha   90.00
_cell.angle_beta   90.00
_cell.angle_gamma   90.00
#
_symmetry.space_group_name_H-M   'P 1'
#
loop_
_entity.id
_entity.type
_entity.pdbx_description
1 polymer ?
#
loop_
_entity_poly.entity_id
_entity_poly.type
_entity_poly.pdbx_seq_one_letter_code
_entity_poly.pdbx_strand_id
1 'polypeptide(L)'
;MNWTLPGARTAFLFLPLWLGYILTADAAVQARTGSSLWLRSRKHFVSLFAVSAMVWWLFELINLRTSNWEYLGRERFAPLEFGLLATISFSTVIPAVFETAAVISTFAWMDLFASGPRIPVRRAAFLFLLLIGLATFSTILIWPKIFYPFTWISLVLIFEPLNYWTGRPFLLERLRTGDWRTVISLSLGALVCGFFWEMWNYYSFPKWIYHIPGLAFLRIFEMPLLGYAGYIPFGLELYALTNFALPASTPFGASGPR
;
A
#
# COMPACT_ATOMS: atom_id res chain seq x y z
N MET A 1 -1.08 -23.81 -3.72
CA MET A 1 -1.53 -22.83 -2.71
C MET A 1 -0.92 -23.23 -1.37
N ASN A 2 -0.45 -22.27 -0.55
CA ASN A 2 0.24 -22.53 0.73
C ASN A 2 -0.43 -23.59 1.63
N TRP A 3 -1.74 -23.76 1.48
CA TRP A 3 -2.61 -24.58 2.31
C TRP A 3 -2.39 -26.10 2.15
N THR A 4 -1.69 -26.54 1.09
CA THR A 4 -1.41 -27.97 0.85
C THR A 4 0.06 -28.35 1.06
N LEU A 5 0.92 -27.39 1.41
CA LEU A 5 2.37 -27.62 1.54
C LEU A 5 2.83 -27.37 2.98
N PRO A 6 3.49 -28.34 3.63
CA PRO A 6 3.95 -28.19 5.01
C PRO A 6 5.25 -27.36 5.09
N GLY A 7 5.33 -26.52 6.14
CA GLY A 7 6.58 -25.91 6.62
C GLY A 7 7.12 -24.74 5.78
N ALA A 8 8.45 -24.57 5.84
CA ALA A 8 9.17 -23.39 5.33
C ALA A 8 9.13 -23.19 3.80
N ARG A 9 8.62 -24.16 3.05
CA ARG A 9 8.51 -24.09 1.58
C ARG A 9 7.47 -23.08 1.10
N THR A 10 6.54 -22.70 1.98
CA THR A 10 5.51 -21.69 1.72
C THR A 10 6.12 -20.29 1.46
N ALA A 11 7.33 -20.03 1.96
CA ALA A 11 8.11 -18.81 1.66
C ALA A 11 8.28 -18.57 0.15
N PHE A 12 8.46 -19.63 -0.64
CA PHE A 12 8.70 -19.52 -2.09
C PHE A 12 7.41 -19.37 -2.91
N LEU A 13 6.24 -19.62 -2.31
CA LEU A 13 4.96 -19.54 -3.00
C LEU A 13 4.33 -18.14 -2.93
N PHE A 14 4.82 -17.29 -2.04
CA PHE A 14 4.29 -15.94 -1.87
C PHE A 14 4.41 -15.11 -3.16
N LEU A 15 5.59 -15.13 -3.78
CA LEU A 15 5.82 -14.38 -5.03
C LEU A 15 4.95 -14.92 -6.18
N PRO A 16 4.98 -16.22 -6.57
CA PRO A 16 4.14 -16.70 -7.67
C PRO A 16 2.64 -16.42 -7.47
N LEU A 17 2.17 -16.49 -6.23
CA LEU A 17 0.77 -16.23 -5.89
C LEU A 17 0.39 -14.76 -6.12
N TRP A 18 1.19 -13.83 -5.58
CA TRP A 18 0.96 -12.39 -5.78
C TRP A 18 1.21 -11.97 -7.22
N LEU A 19 2.21 -12.52 -7.90
CA LEU A 19 2.46 -12.23 -9.31
C LEU A 19 1.28 -12.68 -10.18
N GLY A 20 0.74 -13.88 -9.93
CA GLY A 20 -0.47 -14.35 -10.59
C GLY A 20 -1.67 -13.44 -10.33
N TYR A 21 -1.86 -13.01 -9.08
CA TYR A 21 -2.91 -12.05 -8.71
C TYR A 21 -2.76 -10.72 -9.46
N ILE A 22 -1.57 -10.11 -9.45
CA ILE A 22 -1.27 -8.83 -10.10
C ILE A 22 -1.55 -8.93 -11.61
N LEU A 23 -1.05 -9.96 -12.28
CA LEU A 23 -1.28 -10.15 -13.72
C LEU A 23 -2.75 -10.41 -14.05
N THR A 24 -3.47 -11.12 -13.19
CA THR A 24 -4.92 -11.34 -13.35
C THR A 24 -5.70 -10.03 -13.20
N ALA A 25 -5.32 -9.19 -12.24
CA ALA A 25 -5.92 -7.88 -12.04
C ALA A 25 -5.62 -6.93 -13.24
N ASP A 26 -4.39 -6.87 -13.73
CA ASP A 26 -4.04 -6.08 -14.93
C ASP A 26 -4.85 -6.54 -16.16
N ALA A 27 -4.96 -7.86 -16.37
CA ALA A 27 -5.77 -8.43 -17.45
C ALA A 27 -7.28 -8.12 -17.28
N ALA A 28 -7.79 -8.08 -16.05
CA ALA A 28 -9.17 -7.68 -15.79
C ALA A 28 -9.40 -6.19 -16.12
N VAL A 29 -8.46 -5.31 -15.79
CA VAL A 29 -8.52 -3.89 -16.19
C VAL A 29 -8.46 -3.75 -17.71
N GLN A 30 -7.57 -4.51 -18.37
CA GLN A 30 -7.47 -4.55 -19.83
C GLN A 30 -8.80 -4.98 -20.46
N ALA A 31 -9.40 -6.06 -19.98
CA ALA A 31 -10.66 -6.57 -20.51
C ALA A 31 -11.82 -5.57 -20.35
N ARG A 32 -11.81 -4.76 -19.28
CA ARG A 32 -12.89 -3.82 -18.95
C ARG A 32 -12.73 -2.44 -19.60
N THR A 33 -11.50 -2.02 -19.87
CA THR A 33 -11.20 -0.64 -20.32
C THR A 33 -10.45 -0.55 -21.64
N GLY A 34 -10.03 -1.68 -22.22
CA GLY A 34 -9.18 -1.72 -23.41
C GLY A 34 -7.72 -1.30 -23.18
N SER A 35 -7.33 -0.99 -21.93
CA SER A 35 -5.99 -0.54 -21.54
C SER A 35 -5.62 -1.07 -20.16
N SER A 36 -4.34 -1.16 -19.82
CA SER A 36 -3.86 -1.57 -18.50
C SER A 36 -2.53 -0.92 -18.16
N LEU A 37 -2.02 -1.08 -16.93
CA LEU A 37 -0.72 -0.50 -16.57
C LEU A 37 0.39 -1.17 -17.37
N TRP A 38 0.33 -2.49 -17.54
CA TRP A 38 1.26 -3.24 -18.37
C TRP A 38 1.29 -2.76 -19.82
N LEU A 39 0.11 -2.60 -20.43
CA LEU A 39 0.00 -2.15 -21.83
C LEU A 39 0.44 -0.71 -22.03
N ARG A 40 0.14 0.19 -21.08
CA ARG A 40 0.53 1.60 -21.17
C ARG A 40 2.04 1.78 -21.06
N SER A 41 2.68 1.07 -20.12
CA SER A 41 4.13 1.14 -19.95
C SER A 41 4.66 -0.03 -19.12
N ARG A 42 5.25 -1.02 -19.79
CA ARG A 42 5.94 -2.14 -19.13
C ARG A 42 7.06 -1.68 -18.21
N LYS A 43 7.80 -0.63 -18.61
CA LYS A 43 8.86 -0.05 -17.78
C LYS A 43 8.30 0.51 -16.47
N HIS A 44 7.18 1.24 -16.55
CA HIS A 44 6.54 1.76 -15.35
C HIS A 44 5.99 0.62 -14.48
N PHE A 45 5.30 -0.35 -15.07
CA PHE A 45 4.77 -1.51 -14.37
C PHE A 45 5.87 -2.25 -13.59
N VAL A 46 7.01 -2.56 -14.23
CA VAL A 46 8.15 -3.21 -13.56
C VAL A 46 8.77 -2.31 -12.49
N SER A 47 8.83 -1.00 -12.72
CA SER A 47 9.36 -0.06 -11.71
C SER A 47 8.54 -0.04 -10.41
N LEU A 48 7.24 -0.36 -10.46
CA LEU A 48 6.41 -0.48 -9.25
C LEU A 48 6.94 -1.56 -8.31
N PHE A 49 7.48 -2.67 -8.83
CA PHE A 49 8.03 -3.73 -7.99
C PHE A 49 9.29 -3.29 -7.25
N ALA A 50 10.18 -2.55 -7.93
CA ALA A 50 11.39 -2.01 -7.33
C ALA A 50 11.06 -0.99 -6.23
N VAL A 51 10.15 -0.05 -6.52
CA VAL A 51 9.71 0.96 -5.55
C VAL A 51 8.97 0.31 -4.38
N SER A 52 8.18 -0.73 -4.63
CA SER A 52 7.47 -1.48 -3.59
C SER A 52 8.41 -2.07 -2.55
N ALA A 53 9.50 -2.70 -2.99
CA ALA A 53 10.50 -3.24 -2.08
C ALA A 53 11.14 -2.12 -1.23
N MET A 54 11.53 -1.01 -1.86
CA MET A 54 12.11 0.14 -1.15
C MET A 54 11.15 0.73 -0.11
N VAL A 55 9.88 0.91 -0.49
CA VAL A 55 8.84 1.46 0.36
C VAL A 55 8.56 0.54 1.55
N TRP A 56 8.45 -0.77 1.35
CA TRP A 56 8.22 -1.67 2.48
C TRP A 56 9.42 -1.73 3.43
N TRP A 57 10.65 -1.68 2.92
CA TRP A 57 11.83 -1.56 3.78
C TRP A 57 11.83 -0.29 4.65
N LEU A 58 11.22 0.81 4.18
CA LEU A 58 10.97 1.99 5.04
C LEU A 58 10.02 1.66 6.20
N PHE A 59 8.96 0.89 5.95
CA PHE A 59 8.07 0.41 7.02
C PHE A 59 8.78 -0.56 7.98
N GLU A 60 9.67 -1.43 7.49
CA GLU A 60 10.52 -2.27 8.35
C GLU A 60 11.44 -1.44 9.24
N LEU A 61 12.01 -0.34 8.72
CA LEU A 61 12.82 0.59 9.53
C LEU A 61 12.00 1.26 10.64
N ILE A 62 10.75 1.65 10.35
CA ILE A 62 9.83 2.15 11.38
C ILE A 62 9.53 1.03 12.39
N ASN A 63 9.33 -0.20 11.90
CA ASN A 63 9.02 -1.37 12.72
C ASN A 63 10.16 -1.78 13.66
N LEU A 64 11.42 -1.50 13.32
CA LEU A 64 12.53 -1.66 14.27
C LEU A 64 12.31 -0.86 15.55
N ARG A 65 11.60 0.27 15.46
CA ARG A 65 11.28 1.12 16.60
C ARG A 65 9.94 0.78 17.25
N THR A 66 8.93 0.43 16.45
CA THR A 66 7.57 0.19 16.95
C THR A 66 7.34 -1.22 17.44
N SER A 67 8.03 -2.21 16.85
CA SER A 67 7.82 -3.64 17.09
C SER A 67 6.35 -4.04 16.90
N ASN A 68 5.68 -3.46 15.90
CA ASN A 68 4.27 -3.71 15.58
C ASN A 68 4.03 -5.11 15.01
N TRP A 69 5.00 -5.62 14.26
CA TRP A 69 4.96 -6.98 13.74
C TRP A 69 6.32 -7.66 13.86
N GLU A 70 6.28 -8.99 13.95
CA GLU A 70 7.48 -9.83 13.87
C GLU A 70 7.25 -11.02 12.95
N TYR A 71 8.34 -11.58 12.42
CA TYR A 71 8.31 -12.73 11.54
C TYR A 71 8.66 -14.00 12.31
N LEU A 72 7.66 -14.82 12.59
CA LEU A 72 7.88 -16.16 13.15
C LEU A 72 8.47 -17.08 12.08
N GLY A 73 9.52 -17.83 12.42
CA GLY A 73 10.21 -18.72 11.49
C GLY A 73 11.38 -18.09 10.76
N ARG A 74 11.67 -16.80 10.99
CA ARG A 74 12.84 -16.10 10.45
C ARG A 74 14.15 -16.79 10.84
N GLU A 75 14.21 -17.34 12.05
CA GLU A 75 15.38 -18.00 12.62
C GLU A 75 15.81 -19.26 11.86
N ARG A 76 14.97 -19.78 10.97
CA ARG A 76 15.27 -20.95 10.13
C ARG A 76 16.04 -20.61 8.85
N PHE A 77 16.24 -19.32 8.57
CA PHE A 77 16.90 -18.83 7.36
C PHE A 77 18.16 -18.06 7.73
N ALA A 78 19.17 -18.10 6.86
CA ALA A 78 20.32 -17.20 7.01
C ALA A 78 19.85 -15.73 6.86
N PRO A 79 20.49 -14.75 7.55
CA PRO A 79 20.05 -13.35 7.47
C PRO A 79 19.96 -12.79 6.05
N LEU A 80 20.94 -13.14 5.19
CA LEU A 80 20.95 -12.73 3.78
C LEU A 80 19.84 -13.40 2.98
N GLU A 81 19.62 -14.69 3.20
CA GLU A 81 18.55 -15.46 2.53
C GLU A 81 17.18 -14.90 2.88
N PHE A 82 16.91 -14.68 4.17
CA PHE A 82 15.68 -14.05 4.63
C PHE A 82 15.51 -12.64 4.04
N GLY A 83 16.58 -11.83 4.03
CA GLY A 83 16.56 -10.49 3.46
C GLY A 83 16.19 -10.48 1.97
N LEU A 84 16.70 -11.43 1.20
CA LEU A 84 16.36 -11.58 -0.22
C LEU A 84 14.90 -12.04 -0.42
N LEU A 85 14.47 -13.06 0.32
CA LEU A 85 13.08 -13.56 0.26
C LEU A 85 12.06 -12.49 0.69
N ALA A 86 12.38 -11.74 1.74
CA ALA A 86 11.60 -10.60 2.22
C ALA A 86 11.54 -9.51 1.15
N THR A 87 12.67 -9.10 0.58
CA THR A 87 12.73 -8.09 -0.51
C THR A 87 11.88 -8.49 -1.70
N ILE A 88 11.93 -9.76 -2.11
CA ILE A 88 11.09 -10.30 -3.19
C ILE A 88 9.60 -10.21 -2.81
N SER A 89 9.25 -10.60 -1.59
CA SER A 89 7.87 -10.52 -1.10
C SER A 89 7.36 -9.08 -1.01
N PHE A 90 8.20 -8.17 -0.53
CA PHE A 90 7.91 -6.73 -0.42
C PHE A 90 7.73 -6.07 -1.77
N SER A 91 8.35 -6.60 -2.82
CA SER A 91 8.22 -6.08 -4.19
C SER A 91 6.79 -6.17 -4.75
N THR A 92 5.90 -6.97 -4.16
CA THR A 92 4.56 -7.19 -4.72
C THR A 92 3.49 -6.26 -4.15
N VAL A 93 3.79 -5.51 -3.08
CA VAL A 93 2.81 -4.73 -2.31
C VAL A 93 2.15 -3.63 -3.15
N ILE A 94 2.94 -2.71 -3.70
CA ILE A 94 2.44 -1.60 -4.53
C ILE A 94 1.75 -2.08 -5.80
N PRO A 95 2.34 -2.95 -6.65
CA PRO A 95 1.66 -3.39 -7.86
C PRO A 95 0.35 -4.13 -7.55
N ALA A 96 0.28 -4.91 -6.47
CA ALA A 96 -0.98 -5.53 -6.05
C ALA A 96 -2.05 -4.49 -5.72
N VAL A 97 -1.75 -3.52 -4.84
CA VAL A 97 -2.71 -2.50 -4.43
C VAL A 97 -3.15 -1.64 -5.62
N PHE A 98 -2.21 -1.27 -6.49
CA PHE A 98 -2.49 -0.39 -7.63
C PHE A 98 -3.32 -1.07 -8.70
N GLU A 99 -3.05 -2.35 -9.01
CA GLU A 99 -3.90 -3.10 -9.95
C GLU A 99 -5.29 -3.34 -9.38
N THR A 100 -5.41 -3.67 -8.08
CA THR A 100 -6.72 -3.84 -7.44
C THR A 100 -7.50 -2.54 -7.41
N ALA A 101 -6.84 -1.42 -7.10
CA ALA A 101 -7.42 -0.09 -7.18
C ALA A 101 -7.87 0.25 -8.62
N ALA A 102 -7.07 -0.13 -9.62
CA ALA A 102 -7.43 0.04 -11.02
C ALA A 102 -8.67 -0.78 -11.39
N VAL A 103 -8.76 -2.07 -11.00
CA VAL A 103 -9.97 -2.89 -11.16
C VAL A 103 -11.18 -2.22 -10.53
N ILE A 104 -11.05 -1.77 -9.27
CA ILE A 104 -12.13 -1.09 -8.54
C ILE A 104 -12.59 0.16 -9.28
N SER A 105 -11.65 0.95 -9.83
CA SER A 105 -11.97 2.17 -10.57
C SER A 105 -12.79 1.95 -11.85
N THR A 106 -12.85 0.71 -12.36
CA THR A 106 -13.61 0.38 -13.59
C THR A 106 -15.10 0.05 -13.34
N PHE A 107 -15.56 0.03 -12.10
CA PHE A 107 -16.98 -0.24 -11.81
C PHE A 107 -17.81 1.05 -11.87
N ALA A 108 -19.00 0.97 -12.47
CA ALA A 108 -19.88 2.13 -12.65
C ALA A 108 -20.27 2.84 -11.34
N TRP A 109 -20.34 2.12 -10.21
CA TRP A 109 -20.63 2.75 -8.92
C TRP A 109 -19.55 3.74 -8.46
N MET A 110 -18.35 3.71 -9.05
CA MET A 110 -17.32 4.70 -8.79
C MET A 110 -17.70 6.10 -9.24
N ASP A 111 -18.66 6.25 -10.17
CA ASP A 111 -19.13 7.56 -10.62
C ASP A 111 -19.85 8.34 -9.50
N LEU A 112 -20.35 7.65 -8.47
CA LEU A 112 -20.85 8.27 -7.24
C LEU A 112 -19.79 9.13 -6.53
N PHE A 113 -18.51 8.83 -6.75
CA PHE A 113 -17.37 9.52 -6.15
C PHE A 113 -16.71 10.52 -7.10
N ALA A 114 -17.24 10.72 -8.31
CA ALA A 114 -16.68 11.66 -9.28
C ALA A 114 -17.02 13.13 -8.96
N SER A 115 -18.07 13.38 -8.16
CA SER A 115 -18.57 14.73 -7.82
C SER A 115 -18.84 14.88 -6.31
N GLY A 116 -17.87 14.47 -5.49
CA GLY A 116 -17.94 14.64 -4.03
C GLY A 116 -17.63 16.06 -3.56
N PRO A 117 -17.57 16.29 -2.24
CA PRO A 117 -17.23 17.59 -1.67
C PRO A 117 -15.85 18.07 -2.17
N ARG A 118 -15.78 19.33 -2.61
CA ARG A 118 -14.52 19.95 -3.05
C ARG A 118 -13.73 20.42 -1.83
N ILE A 119 -12.48 20.00 -1.74
CA ILE A 119 -11.58 20.44 -0.68
C ILE A 119 -10.79 21.67 -1.19
N PRO A 120 -11.02 22.88 -0.65
CA PRO A 120 -10.29 24.07 -1.06
C PRO A 120 -8.86 24.03 -0.50
N VAL A 121 -7.91 23.56 -1.31
CA VAL A 121 -6.52 23.44 -0.88
C VAL A 121 -5.78 24.75 -1.13
N ARG A 122 -5.45 25.45 -0.04
CA ARG A 122 -4.58 26.64 -0.03
C ARG A 122 -3.12 26.21 0.13
N ARG A 123 -2.15 27.04 -0.30
CA ARG A 123 -0.71 26.77 -0.10
C ARG A 123 -0.36 26.48 1.37
N ALA A 124 -1.00 27.18 2.31
CA ALA A 124 -0.82 26.96 3.74
C ALA A 124 -1.26 25.56 4.22
N ALA A 125 -2.21 24.92 3.53
CA ALA A 125 -2.66 23.57 3.88
C ALA A 125 -1.55 22.53 3.69
N PHE A 126 -0.71 22.67 2.67
CA PHE A 126 0.42 21.76 2.45
C PHE A 126 1.48 21.88 3.54
N LEU A 127 1.78 23.10 4.00
CA LEU A 127 2.67 23.30 5.14
C LEU A 127 2.06 22.69 6.41
N PHE A 128 0.77 22.89 6.65
CA PHE A 128 0.08 22.31 7.80
C PHE A 128 0.10 20.77 7.78
N LEU A 129 -0.16 20.16 6.63
CA LEU A 129 -0.06 18.71 6.45
C LEU A 129 1.35 18.19 6.74
N LEU A 130 2.38 18.88 6.23
CA LEU A 130 3.76 18.52 6.52
C LEU A 130 4.06 18.59 8.03
N LEU A 131 3.67 19.68 8.69
CA LEU A 131 3.92 19.85 10.13
C LEU A 131 3.22 18.78 10.97
N ILE A 132 1.97 18.44 10.64
CA ILE A 132 1.26 17.33 11.29
C ILE A 132 1.92 15.99 10.97
N GLY A 133 2.29 15.76 9.72
CA GLY A 133 3.00 14.54 9.30
C GLY A 133 4.30 14.35 10.08
N LEU A 134 5.11 15.39 10.19
CA LEU A 134 6.35 15.38 10.99
C LEU A 134 6.08 15.21 12.48
N ALA A 135 5.05 15.87 13.02
CA ALA A 135 4.67 15.73 14.43
C ALA A 135 4.22 14.30 14.74
N THR A 136 3.29 13.76 13.96
CA THR A 136 2.79 12.37 14.10
C THR A 136 3.91 11.36 13.91
N PHE A 137 4.77 11.51 12.90
CA PHE A 137 5.95 10.66 12.71
C PHE A 137 6.90 10.71 13.91
N SER A 138 7.16 11.92 14.45
CA SER A 138 8.00 12.09 15.65
C SER A 138 7.40 11.38 16.87
N THR A 139 6.08 11.44 17.06
CA THR A 139 5.42 10.74 18.18
C THR A 139 5.54 9.22 18.09
N ILE A 140 5.58 8.63 16.89
CA ILE A 140 5.86 7.20 16.70
C ILE A 140 7.24 6.84 17.25
N LEU A 141 8.24 7.71 17.02
CA LEU A 141 9.62 7.45 17.46
C LEU A 141 9.81 7.65 18.96
N ILE A 142 9.12 8.64 19.55
CA ILE A 142 9.24 8.96 20.98
C ILE A 142 8.44 7.95 21.82
N TRP A 143 7.18 7.68 21.44
CA TRP A 143 6.25 6.82 22.18
C TRP A 143 5.63 5.73 21.30
N PRO A 144 6.45 4.78 20.79
CA PRO A 144 6.01 3.79 19.82
C PRO A 144 4.85 2.92 20.30
N LYS A 145 4.81 2.55 21.59
CA LYS A 145 3.76 1.67 22.13
C LYS A 145 2.34 2.28 22.09
N ILE A 146 2.24 3.61 21.97
CA ILE A 146 0.96 4.34 21.99
C ILE A 146 0.62 4.84 20.59
N PHE A 147 1.58 5.48 19.91
CA PHE A 147 1.34 6.15 18.63
C PHE A 147 1.70 5.31 17.41
N TYR A 148 1.97 4.01 17.57
CA TYR A 148 2.18 3.12 16.42
C TYR A 148 1.09 3.15 15.34
N PRO A 149 -0.20 3.48 15.60
CA PRO A 149 -1.18 3.55 14.52
C PRO A 149 -0.85 4.64 13.48
N PHE A 150 -0.09 5.67 13.88
CA PHE A 150 0.33 6.72 12.96
C PHE A 150 1.33 6.25 11.90
N THR A 151 1.90 5.05 12.05
CA THR A 151 2.73 4.42 10.99
C THR A 151 1.97 4.34 9.67
N TRP A 152 0.65 4.16 9.71
CA TRP A 152 -0.19 3.95 8.51
C TRP A 152 -0.77 5.22 7.90
N ILE A 153 -0.44 6.41 8.42
CA ILE A 153 -0.93 7.69 7.89
C ILE A 153 0.12 8.81 7.86
N SER A 154 1.16 8.74 8.70
CA SER A 154 2.15 9.82 8.81
C SER A 154 2.90 10.08 7.50
N LEU A 155 3.17 9.04 6.69
CA LEU A 155 3.94 9.20 5.47
C LEU A 155 3.12 9.89 4.37
N VAL A 156 1.82 9.61 4.23
CA VAL A 156 1.00 10.36 3.27
C VAL A 156 0.94 11.84 3.64
N LEU A 157 0.87 12.19 4.92
CA LEU A 157 0.85 13.59 5.37
C LEU A 157 2.17 14.32 5.05
N ILE A 158 3.30 13.60 5.02
CA ILE A 158 4.62 14.15 4.68
C ILE A 158 4.83 14.20 3.17
N PHE A 159 4.53 13.12 2.45
CA PHE A 159 4.89 12.99 1.03
C PHE A 159 3.87 13.66 0.09
N GLU A 160 2.63 13.84 0.51
CA GLU A 160 1.63 14.62 -0.23
C GLU A 160 2.08 16.07 -0.50
N PRO A 161 2.49 16.88 0.49
CA PRO A 161 3.02 18.22 0.24
C PRO A 161 4.36 18.23 -0.48
N LEU A 162 5.22 17.22 -0.27
CA LEU A 162 6.48 17.10 -1.02
C LEU A 162 6.23 16.87 -2.51
N ASN A 163 5.27 16.02 -2.86
CA ASN A 163 4.86 15.80 -4.25
C ASN A 163 4.33 17.09 -4.87
N TYR A 164 3.49 17.85 -4.14
CA TYR A 164 3.01 19.15 -4.60
C TYR A 164 4.17 20.13 -4.92
N TRP A 165 5.14 20.28 -4.01
CA TRP A 165 6.25 21.24 -4.22
C TRP A 165 7.27 20.79 -5.27
N THR A 166 7.38 19.48 -5.52
CA THR A 166 8.29 18.93 -6.54
C THR A 166 7.62 18.73 -7.90
N GLY A 167 6.37 19.17 -8.07
CA GLY A 167 5.63 19.10 -9.33
C GLY A 167 5.23 17.66 -9.72
N ARG A 168 5.05 16.78 -8.73
CA ARG A 168 4.70 15.37 -8.91
C ARG A 168 3.19 15.16 -8.67
N PRO A 169 2.59 14.07 -9.18
CA PRO A 169 1.19 13.77 -8.88
C PRO A 169 0.92 13.66 -7.38
N PHE A 170 -0.18 14.24 -6.92
CA PHE A 170 -0.59 14.29 -5.51
C PHE A 170 -2.12 14.16 -5.40
N LEU A 171 -2.62 13.57 -4.31
CA LEU A 171 -4.04 13.20 -4.14
C LEU A 171 -4.96 14.42 -4.09
N LEU A 172 -4.54 15.47 -3.39
CA LEU A 172 -5.29 16.70 -3.18
C LEU A 172 -5.60 17.42 -4.50
N GLU A 173 -4.88 17.15 -5.59
CA GLU A 173 -5.16 17.71 -6.91
C GLU A 173 -6.58 17.36 -7.37
N ARG A 174 -6.96 16.09 -7.24
CA ARG A 174 -8.29 15.59 -7.64
C ARG A 174 -9.39 15.96 -6.65
N LEU A 175 -9.04 16.01 -5.36
CA LEU A 175 -9.98 16.40 -4.31
C LEU A 175 -10.40 17.88 -4.42
N ARG A 176 -9.59 18.73 -5.06
CA ARG A 176 -9.98 20.12 -5.38
C ARG A 176 -11.13 20.20 -6.38
N THR A 177 -11.21 19.28 -7.33
CA THR A 177 -12.32 19.22 -8.31
C THR A 177 -13.50 18.40 -7.79
N GLY A 178 -13.34 17.69 -6.66
CA GLY A 178 -14.35 16.81 -6.08
C GLY A 178 -14.26 15.37 -6.60
N ASP A 179 -13.19 14.99 -7.29
CA ASP A 179 -12.98 13.62 -7.75
C ASP A 179 -12.31 12.79 -6.64
N TRP A 180 -13.11 12.00 -5.93
CA TRP A 180 -12.69 11.14 -4.82
C TRP A 180 -12.31 9.74 -5.29
N ARG A 181 -12.48 9.41 -6.57
CA ARG A 181 -12.31 8.04 -7.08
C ARG A 181 -10.93 7.48 -6.78
N THR A 182 -9.86 8.28 -6.92
CA THR A 182 -8.49 7.82 -6.61
C THR A 182 -8.34 7.43 -5.14
N VAL A 183 -8.83 8.25 -4.21
CA VAL A 183 -8.75 7.96 -2.77
C VAL A 183 -9.54 6.70 -2.42
N ILE A 184 -10.77 6.59 -2.94
CA ILE A 184 -11.65 5.44 -2.68
C ILE A 184 -11.10 4.15 -3.29
N SER A 185 -10.65 4.20 -4.55
CA SER A 185 -10.05 3.04 -5.24
C SER A 185 -8.79 2.56 -4.53
N LEU A 186 -7.90 3.46 -4.11
CA LEU A 186 -6.68 3.08 -3.37
C LEU A 186 -7.01 2.48 -2.00
N SER A 187 -7.94 3.09 -1.27
CA SER A 187 -8.35 2.62 0.06
C SER A 187 -8.98 1.23 -0.02
N LEU A 188 -9.89 1.02 -0.97
CA LEU A 188 -10.54 -0.28 -1.18
C LEU A 188 -9.57 -1.31 -1.77
N GLY A 189 -8.68 -0.89 -2.66
CA GLY A 189 -7.63 -1.76 -3.20
C GLY A 189 -6.72 -2.30 -2.10
N ALA A 190 -6.28 -1.42 -1.20
CA ALA A 190 -5.48 -1.78 -0.04
C ALA A 190 -6.25 -2.66 0.96
N LEU A 191 -7.54 -2.43 1.18
CA LEU A 191 -8.39 -3.29 2.02
C LEU A 191 -8.54 -4.71 1.44
N VAL A 192 -8.78 -4.82 0.13
CA VAL A 192 -8.89 -6.11 -0.55
C VAL A 192 -7.54 -6.85 -0.51
N CYS A 193 -6.44 -6.16 -0.79
CA CYS A 193 -5.10 -6.74 -0.64
C CYS A 193 -4.81 -7.13 0.81
N GLY A 194 -5.20 -6.31 1.78
CA GLY A 194 -5.14 -6.59 3.21
C GLY A 194 -5.82 -7.90 3.56
N PHE A 195 -7.04 -8.11 3.08
CA PHE A 195 -7.76 -9.37 3.27
C PHE A 195 -6.96 -10.57 2.71
N PHE A 196 -6.43 -10.48 1.50
CA PHE A 196 -5.65 -11.55 0.89
C PHE A 196 -4.29 -11.79 1.56
N TRP A 197 -3.60 -10.73 2.00
CA TRP A 197 -2.38 -10.82 2.79
C TRP A 197 -2.62 -11.63 4.06
N GLU A 198 -3.63 -11.25 4.83
CA GLU A 198 -3.99 -11.93 6.07
C GLU A 198 -4.43 -13.38 5.84
N MET A 199 -5.22 -13.63 4.79
CA MET A 199 -5.64 -14.98 4.40
C MET A 199 -4.47 -15.88 4.00
N TRP A 200 -3.49 -15.37 3.24
CA TRP A 200 -2.35 -16.15 2.75
C TRP A 200 -1.23 -16.30 3.78
N ASN A 201 -1.15 -15.37 4.74
CA ASN A 201 -0.22 -15.41 5.88
C ASN A 201 -0.63 -16.43 6.94
N TYR A 202 -1.93 -16.68 7.12
CA TYR A 202 -2.43 -17.53 8.19
C TYR A 202 -1.79 -18.94 8.23
N TYR A 203 -1.51 -19.52 7.06
CA TYR A 203 -0.80 -20.81 6.92
C TYR A 203 0.60 -20.69 6.32
N SER A 204 1.21 -19.51 6.28
CA SER A 204 2.58 -19.36 5.78
C SER A 204 3.62 -19.66 6.85
N PHE A 205 4.84 -19.97 6.39
CA PHE A 205 6.02 -20.08 7.23
C PHE A 205 7.25 -19.64 6.39
N PRO A 206 7.92 -18.52 6.72
CA PRO A 206 7.65 -17.64 7.85
C PRO A 206 6.30 -16.92 7.72
N LYS A 207 5.74 -16.52 8.86
CA LYS A 207 4.52 -15.70 8.92
C LYS A 207 4.76 -14.45 9.74
N TRP A 208 4.10 -13.36 9.38
CA TRP A 208 4.07 -12.19 10.25
C TRP A 208 2.95 -12.32 11.27
N ILE A 209 3.22 -11.92 12.51
CA ILE A 209 2.20 -11.77 13.55
C ILE A 209 2.24 -10.35 14.10
N TYR A 210 1.11 -9.85 14.56
CA TYR A 210 1.00 -8.49 15.04
C TYR A 210 0.99 -8.39 16.57
N HIS A 211 1.75 -7.42 17.07
CA HIS A 211 1.78 -7.00 18.46
C HIS A 211 1.01 -5.69 18.59
N ILE A 212 -0.30 -5.78 18.81
CA ILE A 212 -1.22 -4.64 18.82
C ILE A 212 -1.87 -4.54 20.21
N PRO A 213 -1.25 -3.82 21.17
CA PRO A 213 -1.79 -3.67 22.51
C PRO A 213 -3.21 -3.07 22.47
N GLY A 214 -4.15 -3.70 23.18
CA GLY A 214 -5.52 -3.20 23.33
C GLY A 214 -6.51 -3.52 22.20
N LEU A 215 -6.05 -4.06 21.06
CA LEU A 215 -6.92 -4.38 19.91
C LEU A 215 -6.98 -5.89 19.60
N ALA A 216 -6.55 -6.77 20.50
CA ALA A 216 -6.42 -8.21 20.22
C ALA A 216 -7.75 -9.00 20.10
N PHE A 217 -8.90 -8.35 19.93
CA PHE A 217 -10.22 -8.96 19.84
C PHE A 217 -10.74 -9.00 18.40
N LEU A 218 -11.69 -9.91 18.10
CA LEU A 218 -12.32 -10.08 16.77
C LEU A 218 -11.31 -10.18 15.62
N ARG A 219 -10.45 -11.21 15.66
CA ARG A 219 -9.46 -11.46 14.60
C ARG A 219 -10.13 -12.06 13.37
N ILE A 220 -9.80 -11.51 12.20
CA ILE A 220 -10.02 -12.13 10.90
C ILE A 220 -8.63 -12.55 10.41
N PHE A 221 -8.36 -13.85 10.41
CA PHE A 221 -7.00 -14.40 10.28
C PHE A 221 -6.04 -13.89 11.39
N GLU A 222 -4.89 -13.31 11.04
CA GLU A 222 -3.89 -12.83 12.01
C GLU A 222 -4.17 -11.39 12.48
N MET A 223 -4.99 -10.62 11.75
CA MET A 223 -5.26 -9.22 12.07
C MET A 223 -6.61 -9.04 12.81
N PRO A 224 -6.65 -8.23 13.88
CA PRO A 224 -7.91 -7.74 14.44
C PRO A 224 -8.72 -6.95 13.42
N LEU A 225 -10.06 -7.00 13.50
CA LEU A 225 -10.95 -6.25 12.61
C LEU A 225 -10.60 -4.75 12.56
N LEU A 226 -10.30 -4.14 13.71
CA LEU A 226 -9.90 -2.73 13.79
C LEU A 226 -8.54 -2.46 13.13
N GLY A 227 -7.68 -3.47 13.04
CA GLY A 227 -6.42 -3.39 12.31
C GLY A 227 -6.63 -3.12 10.81
N TYR A 228 -7.69 -3.67 10.22
CA TYR A 228 -7.99 -3.45 8.80
C TYR A 228 -8.24 -1.99 8.45
N ALA A 229 -8.66 -1.16 9.42
CA ALA A 229 -8.81 0.28 9.22
C ALA A 229 -7.47 0.96 8.83
N GLY A 230 -6.33 0.37 9.20
CA GLY A 230 -5.01 0.83 8.79
C GLY A 230 -4.75 0.70 7.29
N TYR A 231 -5.37 -0.27 6.59
CA TYR A 231 -5.19 -0.42 5.15
C TYR A 231 -5.80 0.75 4.35
N ILE A 232 -6.81 1.43 4.90
CA ILE A 232 -7.47 2.57 4.25
C ILE A 232 -6.47 3.70 3.95
N PRO A 233 -5.80 4.31 4.96
CA PRO A 233 -4.78 5.32 4.71
C PRO A 233 -3.50 4.73 4.12
N PHE A 234 -3.19 3.46 4.36
CA PHE A 234 -2.00 2.80 3.79
C PHE A 234 -1.99 2.85 2.25
N GLY A 235 -3.12 2.62 1.59
CA GLY A 235 -3.20 2.75 0.12
C GLY A 235 -2.83 4.16 -0.38
N LEU A 236 -3.11 5.19 0.42
CA LEU A 236 -2.75 6.58 0.12
C LEU A 236 -1.26 6.85 0.36
N GLU A 237 -0.66 6.23 1.39
CA GLU A 237 0.79 6.28 1.63
C GLU A 237 1.56 5.66 0.46
N LEU A 238 1.12 4.50 -0.02
CA LEU A 238 1.73 3.85 -1.19
C LEU A 238 1.68 4.77 -2.41
N TYR A 239 0.55 5.45 -2.65
CA TYR A 239 0.44 6.41 -3.74
C TYR A 239 1.41 7.59 -3.58
N ALA A 240 1.44 8.23 -2.41
CA ALA A 240 2.30 9.38 -2.17
C ALA A 240 3.79 9.02 -2.31
N LEU A 241 4.21 7.88 -1.73
CA LEU A 241 5.59 7.39 -1.80
C LEU A 241 5.98 6.98 -3.22
N THR A 242 5.09 6.31 -3.97
CA THR A 242 5.39 5.88 -5.34
C THR A 242 5.64 7.08 -6.25
N ASN A 243 4.76 8.08 -6.20
CA ASN A 243 4.88 9.29 -7.03
C ASN A 243 6.11 10.12 -6.65
N PHE A 244 6.52 10.09 -5.37
CA PHE A 244 7.74 10.72 -4.91
C PHE A 244 8.99 10.00 -5.44
N ALA A 245 9.00 8.67 -5.38
CA ALA A 245 10.15 7.84 -5.75
C ALA A 245 10.37 7.73 -7.27
N LEU A 246 9.32 7.58 -8.06
CA LEU A 246 9.43 7.49 -9.52
C LEU A 246 9.68 8.86 -10.14
N PRO A 247 10.23 9.01 -11.36
CA PRO A 247 10.36 10.31 -12.02
C PRO A 247 8.99 10.95 -12.33
N ALA A 248 8.93 12.29 -12.30
CA ALA A 248 7.70 13.09 -12.43
C ALA A 248 6.92 12.88 -13.75
N SER A 249 7.49 12.17 -14.73
CA SER A 249 6.91 11.93 -16.05
C SER A 249 5.93 10.76 -16.13
N THR A 250 5.48 10.19 -15.00
CA THR A 250 4.61 8.99 -15.03
C THR A 250 3.35 9.17 -14.18
N PRO A 251 2.32 9.87 -14.70
CA PRO A 251 1.08 10.04 -13.96
C PRO A 251 0.32 8.71 -13.83
N PHE A 252 0.04 8.32 -12.58
CA PHE A 252 -0.97 7.31 -12.29
C PHE A 252 -2.37 7.90 -12.57
N GLY A 253 -3.11 7.33 -13.50
CA GLY A 253 -4.51 7.69 -13.76
C GLY A 253 -4.74 8.87 -14.74
N ALA A 254 -3.77 9.20 -15.60
CA ALA A 254 -4.06 10.04 -16.77
C ALA A 254 -4.89 9.24 -17.79
N SER A 255 -6.22 9.39 -17.69
CA SER A 255 -7.21 9.26 -18.77
C SER A 255 -7.07 8.05 -19.71
N GLY A 256 -7.86 7.00 -19.47
CA GLY A 256 -8.48 6.25 -20.56
C GLY A 256 -9.64 7.07 -21.15
N PRO A 257 -9.92 7.00 -22.46
CA PRO A 257 -10.81 7.93 -23.15
C PRO A 257 -12.25 7.83 -22.64
N ARG A 258 -12.93 8.98 -22.68
CA ARG A 258 -14.39 9.11 -22.56
C ARG A 258 -15.09 8.30 -23.63
#